data_AF-A0A1E1WTG3-F1
#
_entry.id   AF-A0A1E1WTG3-F1
#
_cell.length_a   1.000
_cell.length_b   1.000
_cell.length_c   1.000
_cell.angle_alpha   90.00
_cell.angle_beta   90.00
_cell.angle_gamma   90.00
#
_symmetry.space_group_name_H-M   'P 1'
#
loop_
_entity.id
_entity.type
_entity.pdbx_description
1 polymer ?
#
loop_
_entity_poly.entity_id
_entity_poly.type
_entity_poly.pdbx_seq_one_letter_code
_entity_poly.pdbx_strand_id
1 'polypeptide(L)'
;FAVPVLTHDPEFTSYDDVNQLKVIKQCLWFILEPLITRNDLYCYGFYKTLVERMKNHKDALNETDDAVNYKMWAVCDLAMSVIWSRSSRFELRDFPSDTRIPTMYFAPQSEYFVNTRVFLPPALQFQPKRQNDQVDTKERPRKRPRQQA
;
A
#
# COMPACT_ATOMS: atom_id res chain seq x y z
N PHE A 1 -11.24 1.50 9.46
CA PHE A 1 -12.25 0.42 9.55
C PHE A 1 -11.97 -0.74 8.59
N ALA A 2 -11.66 -0.50 7.30
CA ALA A 2 -11.45 -1.60 6.35
C ALA A 2 -10.40 -2.64 6.81
N VAL A 3 -9.26 -2.20 7.34
CA VAL A 3 -8.20 -3.09 7.85
C VAL A 3 -8.74 -4.05 8.93
N PRO A 4 -9.24 -3.58 10.10
CA PRO A 4 -9.70 -4.49 11.15
C PRO A 4 -10.89 -5.35 10.73
N VAL A 5 -11.81 -4.84 9.89
CA VAL A 5 -12.92 -5.65 9.38
C VAL A 5 -12.41 -6.83 8.53
N LEU A 6 -11.49 -6.58 7.61
CA LEU A 6 -10.93 -7.62 6.75
C LEU A 6 -9.99 -8.57 7.51
N THR A 7 -9.31 -8.10 8.57
CA THR A 7 -8.57 -8.98 9.49
C THR A 7 -9.47 -10.05 10.10
N HIS A 8 -10.69 -9.69 10.48
CA HIS A 8 -11.64 -10.61 11.14
C HIS A 8 -12.61 -11.29 10.17
N ASP A 9 -12.35 -11.20 8.87
CA ASP A 9 -13.12 -11.94 7.89
C ASP A 9 -12.99 -13.47 8.13
N PRO A 10 -14.12 -14.21 8.25
CA PRO A 10 -14.07 -15.64 8.53
C PRO A 10 -13.41 -16.49 7.43
N GLU A 11 -13.40 -16.01 6.18
CA GLU A 11 -12.75 -16.71 5.06
C GLU A 11 -11.24 -16.42 4.98
N PHE A 12 -10.78 -15.35 5.63
CA PHE A 12 -9.36 -15.07 5.79
C PHE A 12 -8.81 -15.86 6.98
N THR A 13 -8.34 -17.08 6.77
CA THR A 13 -7.88 -17.97 7.85
C THR A 13 -6.37 -17.95 8.06
N SER A 14 -5.57 -17.64 7.02
CA SER A 14 -4.10 -17.56 7.12
C SER A 14 -3.54 -16.32 6.48
N TYR A 15 -2.59 -15.66 7.16
CA TYR A 15 -1.99 -14.41 6.70
C TYR A 15 -1.09 -14.56 5.46
N ASP A 16 -0.67 -15.78 5.13
CA ASP A 16 0.25 -16.11 4.05
C ASP A 16 -0.42 -16.88 2.89
N ASP A 17 -1.72 -17.19 3.00
CA ASP A 17 -2.47 -17.80 1.91
C ASP A 17 -2.64 -16.80 0.76
N VAL A 18 -1.98 -17.09 -0.36
CA VAL A 18 -1.94 -16.21 -1.52
C VAL A 18 -3.33 -15.98 -2.14
N ASN A 19 -4.23 -16.96 -2.09
CA ASN A 19 -5.55 -16.84 -2.69
C ASN A 19 -6.46 -15.95 -1.83
N GLN A 20 -6.45 -16.16 -0.51
CA GLN A 20 -7.19 -15.31 0.41
C GLN A 20 -6.67 -13.87 0.38
N LEU A 21 -5.35 -13.68 0.39
CA LEU A 21 -4.74 -12.34 0.29
C LEU A 21 -5.10 -11.61 -1.02
N LYS A 22 -5.30 -12.32 -2.14
CA LYS A 22 -5.80 -11.71 -3.37
C LYS A 22 -7.22 -11.17 -3.21
N VAL A 23 -8.09 -11.93 -2.52
CA VAL A 23 -9.46 -11.49 -2.22
C VAL A 23 -9.42 -10.26 -1.30
N ILE A 24 -8.65 -10.32 -0.20
CA ILE A 24 -8.47 -9.16 0.71
C ILE A 24 -7.96 -7.94 -0.05
N LYS A 25 -6.96 -8.11 -0.93
CA LYS A 25 -6.43 -7.03 -1.77
C LYS A 25 -7.50 -6.45 -2.69
N GLN A 26 -8.39 -7.27 -3.24
CA GLN A 26 -9.49 -6.82 -4.09
C GLN A 26 -10.56 -6.05 -3.28
N CYS A 27 -10.86 -6.48 -2.07
CA CYS A 27 -11.74 -5.73 -1.15
C CYS A 27 -11.14 -4.38 -0.76
N LEU A 28 -9.86 -4.35 -0.39
CA LEU A 28 -9.12 -3.10 -0.11
C LEU A 28 -9.12 -2.19 -1.33
N TRP A 29 -8.86 -2.75 -2.51
CA TRP A 29 -8.92 -2.03 -3.78
C TRP A 29 -10.29 -1.38 -3.98
N PHE A 30 -11.37 -2.14 -3.84
CA PHE A 30 -12.74 -1.66 -4.02
C PHE A 30 -13.08 -0.49 -3.08
N ILE A 31 -12.60 -0.53 -1.83
CA ILE A 31 -12.81 0.53 -0.84
C ILE A 31 -11.93 1.76 -1.15
N LEU A 32 -10.65 1.54 -1.44
CA LEU A 32 -9.66 2.62 -1.60
C LEU A 32 -9.73 3.30 -2.96
N GLU A 33 -10.11 2.60 -4.03
CA GLU A 33 -10.18 3.15 -5.39
C GLU A 33 -10.98 4.47 -5.46
N PRO A 34 -12.26 4.55 -5.02
CA PRO A 34 -13.00 5.80 -5.09
C PRO A 34 -12.38 6.90 -4.20
N LEU A 35 -11.80 6.53 -3.05
CA LEU A 35 -11.16 7.46 -2.12
C LEU A 35 -9.86 8.06 -2.68
N ILE A 36 -9.17 7.33 -3.54
CA ILE A 36 -7.90 7.76 -4.16
C ILE A 36 -8.16 8.48 -5.50
N THR A 37 -9.06 7.94 -6.32
CA THR A 37 -9.20 8.36 -7.73
C THR A 37 -10.26 9.43 -7.96
N ARG A 38 -11.23 9.57 -7.06
CA ARG A 38 -12.38 10.48 -7.23
C ARG A 38 -12.45 11.56 -6.14
N ASN A 39 -11.44 11.65 -5.28
CA ASN A 39 -11.45 12.57 -4.15
C ASN A 39 -10.38 13.64 -4.34
N ASP A 40 -10.82 14.87 -4.57
CA ASP A 40 -9.94 16.05 -4.67
C ASP A 40 -9.24 16.39 -3.34
N LEU A 41 -9.68 15.75 -2.25
CA LEU A 41 -9.09 15.81 -0.91
C LEU A 41 -8.17 14.61 -0.62
N TYR A 42 -7.92 13.74 -1.61
CA TYR A 42 -6.96 12.65 -1.42
C TYR A 42 -5.58 13.22 -1.06
N CYS A 43 -5.04 12.76 0.07
CA CYS A 43 -3.70 13.10 0.52
C CYS A 43 -2.89 11.82 0.71
N TYR A 44 -1.93 11.57 -0.20
CA TYR A 44 -1.06 10.40 -0.12
C TYR A 44 -0.35 10.29 1.24
N GLY A 45 0.21 11.40 1.73
CA GLY A 45 0.94 11.43 3.00
C GLY A 45 0.07 11.01 4.19
N PHE A 46 -1.20 11.41 4.20
CA PHE A 46 -2.17 11.00 5.21
C PHE A 46 -2.41 9.49 5.17
N TYR A 47 -2.79 8.92 4.02
CA TYR A 47 -3.08 7.48 3.92
C TYR A 47 -1.84 6.62 4.20
N LYS A 48 -0.66 7.04 3.73
CA LYS A 48 0.60 6.38 4.04
C LYS A 48 0.85 6.37 5.55
N THR A 49 0.82 7.54 6.19
CA THR A 49 1.07 7.67 7.63
C THR A 49 0.04 6.89 8.45
N LEU A 50 -1.24 6.92 8.04
CA LEU A 50 -2.31 6.16 8.68
C LEU A 50 -2.00 4.65 8.70
N VAL A 51 -1.64 4.08 7.55
CA VAL A 51 -1.35 2.64 7.42
C VAL A 51 -0.07 2.25 8.16
N GLU A 52 0.98 3.07 8.10
CA GLU A 52 2.20 2.85 8.87
C GLU A 52 1.93 2.83 10.38
N ARG A 53 1.11 3.78 10.87
CA ARG A 53 0.73 3.82 12.28
C ARG A 53 -0.13 2.61 12.67
N MET A 54 -1.11 2.21 11.85
CA MET A 54 -1.91 1.00 12.12
C MET A 54 -1.02 -0.25 12.25
N LYS A 55 0.03 -0.39 11.42
CA LYS A 55 0.95 -1.53 11.45
C LYS A 55 1.80 -1.62 12.73
N ASN A 56 1.99 -0.50 13.44
CA ASN A 56 2.67 -0.46 14.73
C ASN A 56 1.75 -0.81 15.92
N HIS A 57 0.48 -1.16 15.67
CA HIS A 57 -0.46 -1.58 16.71
C HIS A 57 -0.69 -3.08 16.66
N LYS A 58 -1.34 -3.60 17.70
CA LYS A 58 -1.92 -4.94 17.73
C LYS A 58 -3.42 -4.89 17.49
N ASP A 59 -4.01 -6.02 17.17
CA ASP A 59 -5.47 -6.15 17.18
C ASP A 59 -6.00 -5.96 18.60
N ALA A 60 -6.99 -5.07 18.78
CA ALA A 60 -7.50 -4.74 20.13
C ALA A 60 -8.37 -5.83 20.76
N LEU A 61 -8.94 -6.75 19.98
CA LEU A 61 -9.74 -7.85 20.51
C LEU A 61 -8.87 -9.05 20.88
N ASN A 62 -7.77 -9.23 20.15
CA ASN A 62 -6.93 -10.42 20.20
C ASN A 62 -5.43 -10.05 20.30
N GLU A 63 -5.05 -9.22 21.29
CA GLU A 63 -3.68 -8.69 21.43
C GLU A 63 -2.59 -9.76 21.60
N THR A 64 -2.92 -10.91 22.20
CA THR A 64 -1.99 -12.01 22.48
C THR A 64 -2.00 -13.09 21.39
N ASP A 65 -2.88 -12.98 20.40
CA ASP A 65 -3.00 -13.94 19.30
C ASP A 65 -2.12 -13.48 18.13
N ASP A 66 -0.95 -14.09 18.01
CA ASP A 66 -0.03 -13.76 16.93
C ASP A 66 -0.62 -14.04 15.54
N ALA A 67 -1.50 -15.03 15.37
CA ALA A 67 -2.09 -15.34 14.07
C ALA A 67 -3.02 -14.20 13.60
N VAL A 68 -3.85 -13.66 14.50
CA VAL A 68 -4.71 -12.50 14.20
C VAL A 68 -3.85 -11.25 13.92
N ASN A 69 -2.80 -11.04 14.70
CA ASN A 69 -1.90 -9.90 14.50
C ASN A 69 -1.14 -9.99 13.16
N TYR A 70 -0.68 -11.19 12.76
CA TYR A 70 -0.03 -11.40 11.47
C TYR A 70 -0.98 -11.13 10.31
N LYS A 71 -2.24 -11.56 10.42
CA LYS A 71 -3.29 -11.22 9.46
C LYS A 71 -3.48 -9.71 9.35
N MET A 72 -3.60 -9.01 10.48
CA MET A 72 -3.76 -7.55 10.48
C MET A 72 -2.59 -6.84 9.82
N TRP A 73 -1.35 -7.24 10.15
CA TRP A 73 -0.15 -6.65 9.55
C TRP A 73 -0.02 -6.97 8.06
N ALA A 74 -0.43 -8.15 7.61
CA ALA A 74 -0.52 -8.49 6.19
C ALA A 74 -1.55 -7.62 5.47
N VAL A 75 -2.73 -7.37 6.06
CA VAL A 75 -3.75 -6.46 5.50
C VAL A 75 -3.20 -5.03 5.39
N CYS A 76 -2.44 -4.55 6.38
CA CYS A 76 -1.73 -3.28 6.31
C CYS A 76 -0.73 -3.22 5.14
N ASP A 77 0.07 -4.27 4.93
CA ASP A 77 1.01 -4.35 3.81
C ASP A 77 0.29 -4.35 2.44
N LEU A 78 -0.85 -5.03 2.33
CA LEU A 78 -1.70 -4.99 1.13
C LEU A 78 -2.27 -3.58 0.89
N ALA A 79 -2.78 -2.93 1.93
CA ALA A 79 -3.32 -1.58 1.84
C ALA A 79 -2.25 -0.59 1.37
N MET A 80 -1.04 -0.69 1.94
CA MET A 80 0.11 0.11 1.51
C MET A 80 0.45 -0.14 0.04
N SER A 81 0.45 -1.41 -0.39
CA SER A 81 0.70 -1.77 -1.80
C SER A 81 -0.35 -1.19 -2.76
N VAL A 82 -1.62 -1.14 -2.35
CA VAL A 82 -2.70 -0.51 -3.13
C VAL A 82 -2.44 1.00 -3.26
N ILE A 83 -2.12 1.67 -2.15
CA ILE A 83 -1.81 3.11 -2.13
C ILE A 83 -0.61 3.42 -3.05
N TRP A 84 0.49 2.67 -2.94
CA TRP A 84 1.67 2.85 -3.79
C TRP A 84 1.37 2.69 -5.28
N SER A 85 0.55 1.70 -5.64
CA SER A 85 0.22 1.42 -7.05
C SER A 85 -0.50 2.54 -7.78
N ARG A 86 -1.07 3.52 -7.06
CA ARG A 86 -1.88 4.61 -7.63
C ARG A 86 -1.31 6.01 -7.41
N SER A 87 -0.17 6.14 -6.74
CA SER A 87 0.39 7.44 -6.35
C SER A 87 1.15 8.17 -7.47
N SER A 88 0.77 7.99 -8.74
CA SER A 88 1.47 8.56 -9.90
C SER A 88 1.30 10.08 -10.09
N ARG A 89 0.59 10.78 -9.19
CA ARG A 89 0.44 12.25 -9.20
C ARG A 89 0.60 12.76 -7.77
N PHE A 90 1.84 13.09 -7.42
CA PHE A 90 2.21 13.60 -6.11
C PHE A 90 1.74 15.05 -5.96
N GLU A 91 0.54 15.24 -5.43
CA GLU A 91 0.31 16.39 -4.59
C GLU A 91 0.66 15.98 -3.16
N LEU A 92 1.92 16.24 -2.77
CA LEU A 92 2.28 16.35 -1.36
C LEU A 92 1.58 17.62 -0.82
N ARG A 93 0.28 17.53 -0.55
CA ARG A 93 -0.38 18.53 0.29
C ARG A 93 -0.06 18.16 1.73
N ASP A 94 0.59 19.08 2.44
CA ASP A 94 0.77 18.97 3.88
C ASP A 94 -0.59 19.11 4.55
N PHE A 95 -1.10 17.99 5.05
CA PHE A 95 -2.30 17.96 5.89
C PHE A 95 -1.86 17.93 7.37
N PRO A 96 -2.46 18.74 8.27
CA PRO A 96 -2.10 18.73 9.68
C PRO A 96 -2.25 17.32 10.26
N SER A 97 -1.14 16.77 10.73
CA SER A 97 -0.84 15.34 10.77
C SER A 97 -1.12 14.66 12.12
N ASP A 98 -2.26 14.96 12.77
CA ASP A 98 -2.67 14.21 13.96
C ASP A 98 -3.57 13.01 13.58
N THR A 99 -2.99 12.09 12.81
CA THR A 99 -3.72 10.89 12.37
C THR A 99 -3.87 9.92 13.55
N ARG A 100 -5.01 9.97 14.24
CA ARG A 100 -5.29 9.14 15.42
C ARG A 100 -5.73 7.74 15.01
N ILE A 101 -5.13 6.74 15.66
CA ILE A 101 -5.50 5.34 15.51
C ILE A 101 -6.61 5.03 16.53
N PRO A 102 -7.79 4.55 16.10
CA PRO A 102 -8.87 4.26 17.04
C PRO A 102 -8.54 3.05 17.92
N THR A 103 -8.44 3.27 19.22
CA THR A 103 -8.06 2.26 20.21
C THR A 103 -9.05 1.10 20.35
N MET A 104 -10.30 1.29 19.88
CA MET A 104 -11.30 0.22 19.87
C MET A 104 -10.98 -0.92 18.88
N TYR A 105 -10.13 -0.68 17.87
CA TYR A 105 -9.71 -1.70 16.89
C TYR A 105 -8.23 -2.03 17.00
N PHE A 106 -7.44 -1.11 17.54
CA PHE A 106 -5.99 -1.20 17.54
C PHE A 106 -5.46 -0.97 18.95
N ALA A 107 -4.90 -2.01 19.57
CA ALA A 107 -4.23 -1.88 20.84
C ALA A 107 -2.88 -1.19 20.67
N PRO A 108 -2.57 -0.16 21.46
CA PRO A 108 -1.31 0.54 21.40
C PRO A 108 -0.15 -0.39 21.79
N GLN A 109 0.98 -0.24 21.10
CA GLN A 109 2.24 -0.83 21.50
C GLN A 109 3.17 0.25 22.08
N SER A 110 4.34 -0.18 22.56
CA SER A 110 5.43 0.72 22.95
C SER A 110 5.67 1.77 21.87
N GLU A 111 5.88 3.03 22.28
CA GLU A 111 6.21 4.13 21.36
C GLU A 111 7.50 3.90 20.56
N TYR A 112 8.38 3.03 21.06
CA TYR A 112 9.62 2.61 20.41
C TYR A 112 9.45 1.41 19.48
N PHE A 113 8.26 0.79 19.45
CA PHE A 113 8.00 -0.33 18.56
C PHE A 113 7.79 0.15 17.12
N VAL A 114 8.58 -0.39 16.21
CA VAL A 114 8.47 -0.11 14.78
C VAL A 114 8.41 -1.44 14.03
N ASN A 115 7.28 -1.70 13.38
CA ASN A 115 7.06 -2.92 12.62
C ASN A 115 7.59 -2.78 11.19
N THR A 116 8.86 -3.16 10.99
CA THR A 116 9.52 -3.14 9.67
C THR A 116 9.37 -4.45 8.90
N ARG A 117 8.84 -5.51 9.53
CA ARG A 117 8.71 -6.83 8.90
C ARG A 117 7.62 -6.80 7.83
N VAL A 118 7.87 -7.49 6.72
CA VAL A 118 6.87 -7.72 5.66
C VAL A 118 6.16 -9.04 5.93
N PHE A 119 4.83 -9.00 5.98
CA PHE A 119 3.98 -10.17 6.25
C PHE A 119 3.36 -10.76 4.99
N LEU A 120 3.67 -10.21 3.81
CA LEU A 120 3.23 -10.73 2.53
C LEU A 120 4.20 -11.77 1.95
N PRO A 121 3.67 -12.86 1.35
CA PRO A 121 4.45 -13.73 0.49
C PRO A 121 5.12 -12.95 -0.65
N PRO A 122 6.32 -13.36 -1.12
CA PRO A 122 7.05 -12.64 -2.16
C PRO A 122 6.24 -12.34 -3.44
N ALA A 123 5.31 -13.24 -3.81
CA ALA A 123 4.46 -13.09 -4.98
C ALA A 123 3.47 -11.90 -4.91
N LEU A 124 3.19 -11.39 -3.71
CA LEU A 124 2.23 -10.30 -3.49
C LEU A 124 2.88 -8.99 -3.02
N GLN A 125 4.18 -9.00 -2.78
CA GLN A 125 4.93 -7.80 -2.43
C GLN A 125 4.93 -6.80 -3.58
N PHE A 126 4.83 -5.52 -3.24
CA PHE A 126 4.85 -4.46 -4.23
C PHE A 126 6.20 -4.43 -4.96
N GLN A 127 6.17 -4.59 -6.28
CA GLN A 127 7.32 -4.36 -7.13
C GLN A 127 7.15 -2.99 -7.80
N PRO A 128 8.04 -2.00 -7.52
CA PRO A 128 8.00 -0.75 -8.25
C PRO A 128 8.23 -1.06 -9.72
N LYS A 129 7.25 -0.71 -10.58
CA LYS A 129 7.43 -0.81 -12.03
C LYS A 129 8.65 0.06 -12.37
N ARG A 130 9.74 -0.55 -12.84
CA ARG A 130 10.80 0.19 -13.51
C ARG A 130 10.14 0.89 -14.68
N GLN A 131 10.04 2.20 -14.61
CA GLN A 131 9.69 3.02 -15.75
C GLN A 131 10.80 2.75 -16.76
N ASN A 132 10.51 1.99 -17.82
CA ASN A 132 11.43 1.91 -18.95
C ASN A 132 11.49 3.32 -19.52
N ASP A 133 12.53 4.07 -19.16
CA ASP A 133 13.00 5.19 -19.94
C ASP A 133 13.42 4.65 -21.31
N GLN A 134 12.46 4.50 -22.21
CA GLN A 134 12.76 4.45 -23.63
C GLN A 134 13.29 5.82 -24.00
N VAL A 135 14.60 6.01 -23.81
CA VAL A 135 15.36 7.04 -24.49
C VAL A 135 15.33 6.65 -25.96
N ASP A 136 14.32 7.18 -26.66
CA ASP A 136 14.15 7.13 -28.10
C ASP A 136 15.34 7.86 -28.73
N THR A 137 16.45 7.14 -28.89
CA THR A 137 17.66 7.63 -29.53
C THR A 137 17.38 7.61 -31.02
N LYS A 138 16.64 8.62 -31.50
CA LYS A 138 16.50 8.88 -32.94
C LYS A 138 17.87 9.24 -33.49
N GLU A 139 18.55 8.25 -34.05
CA GLU A 139 19.70 8.45 -34.94
C GLU A 139 19.31 9.45 -36.04
N ARG A 140 19.98 10.60 -36.05
CA ARG A 140 19.92 11.54 -37.17
C ARG A 140 20.43 10.85 -38.43
N PRO A 141 19.71 10.88 -39.56
CA PRO A 141 20.24 10.33 -40.80
C PRO A 141 21.41 11.17 -41.30
N ARG A 142 22.55 10.51 -41.53
CA ARG A 142 23.74 11.07 -42.18
C ARG A 142 23.38 11.57 -43.59
N LYS A 143 23.40 12.88 -43.81
CA LYS A 143 23.41 13.47 -45.17
C LYS A 143 24.80 13.33 -45.80
N ARG A 144 24.92 12.63 -46.93
CA ARG A 144 25.91 12.83 -48.03
C ARG A 144 25.42 12.13 -49.31
N PRO A 145 25.89 12.49 -50.52
CA PRO A 145 26.31 13.80 -51.05
C PRO A 145 25.52 14.16 -52.33
N ARG A 146 25.44 15.45 -52.68
CA ARG A 146 24.92 15.88 -54.00
C ARG A 146 26.12 15.97 -54.95
N GLN A 147 26.24 15.03 -55.89
CA GLN A 147 27.08 15.20 -57.08
C GLN A 147 26.47 16.32 -57.94
N GLN A 148 27.29 17.28 -58.37
CA GLN A 148 26.97 18.17 -59.47
C GLN A 148 28.03 17.98 -60.54
N ALA A 149 27.50 17.75 -61.75
CA ALA A 149 28.01 17.93 -63.12
C ALA A 149 29.51 18.16 -63.32
#